data_AF-A0A8K0W6H6-F1
#
_entry.id   AF-A0A8K0W6H6-F1
#
_cell.length_a   1.000
_cell.length_b   1.000
_cell.length_c   1.000
_cell.angle_alpha   90.00
_cell.angle_beta   90.00
_cell.angle_gamma   90.00
#
_symmetry.space_group_name_H-M   'P 1'
#
loop_
_entity.id
_entity.type
_entity.pdbx_description
1 polymer ?
#
loop_
_entity_poly.entity_id
_entity_poly.type
_entity_poly.pdbx_seq_one_letter_code
_entity_poly.pdbx_strand_id
1 'polypeptide(L)' 'MPKYIQEDLQTAIQDVKNDIPMRKAVNQCEVPYSTLRIKLNGVPSRNEAHEWRQVLSKYQEDQLTDCCVSGAVS' A
#
# COMPACT_ATOMS: atom_id res chain seq x y z
N MET A 1 12.62 -0.42 17.28
CA MET A 1 11.60 0.62 17.08
C MET A 1 11.84 1.26 15.73
N PRO A 2 10.82 1.48 14.88
CA PRO A 2 10.99 2.28 13.68
C PRO A 2 11.39 3.70 14.09
N LYS A 3 12.41 4.28 13.43
CA LYS A 3 12.89 5.63 13.71
C LYS A 3 12.00 6.74 13.16
N TYR A 4 11.12 6.40 12.22
CA TYR A 4 10.22 7.33 11.53
C TYR A 4 8.77 7.00 11.88
N ILE A 5 7.94 8.04 11.96
CA ILE A 5 6.50 7.89 12.16
C ILE A 5 5.75 7.87 10.81
N GLN A 6 4.46 7.58 10.85
CA GLN A 6 3.64 7.48 9.64
C GLN A 6 3.53 8.82 8.89
N GLU A 7 3.56 9.94 9.61
CA GLU A 7 3.52 11.29 9.04
C GLU A 7 4.80 11.58 8.23
N ASP A 8 5.97 11.17 8.73
CA ASP A 8 7.25 11.29 8.00
C ASP A 8 7.22 10.51 6.69
N LEU A 9 6.63 9.31 6.71
CA LEU A 9 6.46 8.48 5.52
C LEU A 9 5.56 9.16 4.49
N GLN A 10 4.44 9.74 4.92
CA GLN A 10 3.52 10.45 4.02
C GLN A 10 4.17 11.70 3.43
N THR A 11 4.91 12.45 4.26
CA THR A 11 5.64 13.65 3.83
C THR A 11 6.69 13.28 2.78
N ALA A 12 7.50 12.26 3.02
CA ALA A 12 8.51 11.81 2.08
C ALA A 12 7.93 11.30 0.75
N ILE A 13 6.74 10.68 0.76
CA ILE A 13 6.03 10.29 -0.47
C ILE A 13 5.55 11.53 -1.23
N GLN A 14 5.01 12.52 -0.52
CA GLN A 14 4.54 13.76 -1.12
C GLN A 14 5.68 14.56 -1.75
N ASP A 15 6.84 14.59 -1.09
CA ASP A 15 8.05 15.22 -1.62
C ASP A 15 8.48 14.59 -2.94
N VAL A 16 8.52 13.25 -3.01
CA VAL A 16 8.86 12.56 -4.26
C VAL A 16 7.85 12.82 -5.38
N LYS A 17 6.57 13.00 -5.03
CA LYS A 17 5.54 13.41 -6.00
C LYS A 17 5.71 14.86 -6.47
N ASN A 18 6.30 15.73 -5.65
CA ASN A 18 6.60 17.12 -5.96
C ASN A 18 7.97 17.30 -6.66
N ASP A 19 8.44 16.28 -7.38
CA ASP A 19 9.75 16.23 -8.06
C ASP A 19 10.99 16.37 -7.15
N ILE A 20 10.84 16.16 -5.84
CA ILE A 20 12.01 16.13 -4.95
C ILE A 20 12.70 14.76 -5.10
N PRO A 21 14.04 14.73 -5.31
CA PRO A 21 14.75 13.48 -5.44
C PRO A 21 14.62 12.64 -4.18
N MET A 22 14.32 11.36 -4.39
CA MET A 22 14.07 10.37 -3.35
C MET A 22 15.14 10.29 -2.25
N ARG A 23 16.42 10.50 -2.60
CA ARG A 23 17.53 10.56 -1.63
C ARG A 23 17.41 11.75 -0.67
N LYS A 24 16.89 12.88 -1.13
CA LYS A 24 16.68 14.08 -0.32
C LYS A 24 15.51 13.88 0.65
N ALA A 25 14.40 13.31 0.16
CA ALA A 25 13.25 12.96 1.00
C ALA A 25 13.62 11.94 2.10
N VAL A 26 14.42 10.93 1.77
CA VAL A 26 14.94 9.95 2.74
C VAL A 26 15.80 10.58 3.83
N ASN A 27 16.67 11.53 3.47
CA ASN A 27 17.51 12.23 4.44
C ASN A 27 16.72 13.23 5.30
N GLN A 28 15.66 13.83 4.75
CA GLN A 28 14.84 14.82 5.47
C GLN A 28 13.89 14.17 6.47
N CYS A 29 13.27 13.05 6.10
CA CYS A 29 12.26 12.37 6.92
C CYS A 29 12.82 11.14 7.68
N GLU A 30 14.13 10.88 7.59
CA GLU A 30 14.81 9.71 8.17
C GLU A 30 14.17 8.35 7.84
N VAL A 31 13.44 8.29 6.72
CA VAL A 31 12.76 7.07 6.26
C VAL A 31 13.74 6.21 5.47
N PRO A 32 13.85 4.89 5.72
CA PRO A 32 14.68 4.01 4.92
C PRO A 32 14.30 4.05 3.44
N TYR A 33 15.31 4.16 2.58
CA TYR A 33 15.13 4.20 1.12
C TYR A 33 14.34 2.99 0.58
N SER A 34 14.58 1.81 1.15
CA SER A 34 13.85 0.59 0.81
C SER A 34 12.35 0.70 1.11
N THR A 35 11.98 1.25 2.27
CA THR A 35 10.58 1.48 2.66
C THR A 35 9.90 2.43 1.69
N LEU A 36 10.53 3.58 1.40
CA LEU A 36 9.95 4.57 0.51
C LEU A 36 9.77 4.00 -0.91
N ARG A 37 10.74 3.20 -1.39
CA ARG A 37 10.68 2.53 -2.69
C ARG A 37 9.54 1.54 -2.79
N ILE A 38 9.37 0.70 -1.76
CA ILE A 38 8.27 -0.28 -1.67
C ILE A 38 6.92 0.45 -1.75
N LYS A 39 6.80 1.57 -1.03
CA LYS A 39 5.57 2.37 -1.00
C LYS A 39 5.25 3.05 -2.33
N LEU A 40 6.26 3.60 -3.00
CA LEU A 40 6.11 4.22 -4.32
C LEU A 40 5.77 3.19 -5.41
N ASN A 41 6.33 1.98 -5.31
CA ASN A 41 6.01 0.88 -6.23
C ASN A 41 4.63 0.24 -5.96
N GLY A 42 3.89 0.70 -4.94
CA GLY A 42 2.58 0.15 -4.59
C GLY A 42 2.61 -1.26 -4.00
N VAL A 43 3.78 -1.75 -3.58
CA VAL A 43 3.89 -3.06 -2.95
C VAL A 43 3.52 -2.91 -1.47
N PRO A 44 2.49 -3.62 -0.97
CA PRO A 44 2.15 -3.56 0.44
C PRO A 44 3.33 -4.10 1.26
N SER A 45 3.66 -3.42 2.35
CA SER A 45 4.69 -3.93 3.26
C SER A 45 4.23 -5.26 3.86
N ARG A 46 5.16 -6.14 4.27
CA ARG A 46 4.80 -7.44 4.88
C ARG A 46 3.82 -7.30 6.05
N ASN A 47 3.93 -6.21 6.83
CA ASN A 47 3.03 -5.95 7.95
C ASN A 47 1.62 -5.51 7.48
N GLU A 48 1.52 -4.76 6.39
CA GLU A 48 0.23 -4.36 5.80
C GLU A 48 -0.42 -5.49 5.00
N ALA A 49 0.37 -6.34 4.34
CA ALA A 49 -0.11 -7.55 3.70
C ALA A 49 -0.67 -8.56 4.72
N HIS A 50 -0.19 -8.49 5.98
CA HIS A 50 -0.70 -9.27 7.10
C HIS A 50 -1.79 -8.55 7.90
N GLU A 51 -2.25 -7.34 7.51
CA GLU A 51 -3.44 -6.80 8.13
C GLU A 51 -4.65 -7.67 7.78
N TRP A 52 -5.22 -8.28 8.82
CA TRP A 52 -6.52 -8.97 8.90
C TRP A 52 -7.73 -8.20 8.31
N ARG A 53 -7.53 -6.99 7.79
CA ARG A 53 -8.55 -6.13 7.18
C ARG A 53 -8.66 -6.28 5.66
N GLN A 54 -7.91 -7.21 5.04
CA GLN A 54 -8.16 -7.63 3.65
C GLN A 54 -9.23 -8.72 3.52
N VAL A 55 -10.04 -8.94 4.57
CA VAL A 55 -11.26 -9.73 4.42
C VAL A 55 -12.25 -8.87 3.64
N LEU A 56 -12.56 -9.30 2.42
CA LEU A 56 -13.61 -8.69 1.60
C LEU A 56 -14.88 -8.61 2.44
N SER A 57 -15.62 -7.50 2.34
CA SER A 57 -16.93 -7.48 2.97
C SER A 57 -17.79 -8.58 2.36
N LYS A 58 -18.73 -9.14 3.12
CA LYS A 58 -19.64 -10.19 2.63
C LYS A 58 -20.33 -9.80 1.31
N TYR A 59 -20.62 -8.51 1.13
CA TYR A 59 -21.18 -7.95 -0.10
C TYR A 59 -20.22 -7.97 -1.30
N GLN A 60 -18.91 -7.85 -1.06
CA GLN A 60 -17.87 -7.99 -2.08
C GLN A 60 -17.63 -9.47 -2.42
N GLU A 61 -17.74 -10.37 -1.45
CA GLU A 61 -17.71 -11.82 -1.70
C GLU A 61 -18.92 -12.25 -2.55
N ASP A 62 -20.12 -11.78 -2.22
CA ASP A 62 -21.35 -12.09 -2.96
C ASP A 62 -21.25 -11.66 -4.45
N GLN A 63 -20.69 -10.48 -4.72
CA GLN A 63 -20.48 -9.99 -6.10
C GLN A 63 -19.42 -10.78 -6.89
N LEU A 64 -18.43 -11.38 -6.23
CA LEU A 64 -17.46 -12.26 -6.89
C LEU A 64 -18.04 -13.64 -7.20
N THR A 65 -19.12 -14.03 -6.51
CA THR A 65 -19.74 -15.35 -6.69
C THR A 65 -20.73 -15.37 -7.86
N ASP A 66 -21.23 -14.20 -8.28
CA ASP A 66 -22.25 -14.07 -9.34
C ASP A 66 -21.75 -14.44 -10.75
N CYS A 67 -20.45 -14.26 -11.04
CA CYS A 67 -19.89 -14.62 -12.35
C CYS A 67 -19.66 -16.13 -12.53
N CYS A 68 -19.67 -16.92 -11.45
CA CYS A 68 -19.45 -18.37 -11.50
C CYS A 68 -20.74 -19.19 -11.69
N VAL A 69 -21.92 -18.59 -11.55
CA VAL A 69 -23.22 -19.32 -11.57
C VAL A 69 -24.01 -19.10 -12.88
N SER A 70 -23.71 -18.08 -13.68
CA SER A 70 -24.41 -17.81 -14.96
C SER A 70 -23.82 -18.53 -16.19
N GLY A 71 -23.23 -19.71 -15.99
CA GLY A 71 -22.55 -20.48 -17.05
C GLY A 71 -23.08 -21.89 -17.31
N ALA A 72 -24.27 -22.27 -16.83
CA ALA A 72 -24.78 -23.62 -17.02
C ALA A 72 -26.32 -23.71 -17.07
N VAL A 73 -26.94 -23.17 -18.13
CA VAL A 73 -28.18 -23.78 -18.68
C VAL A 73 -28.15 -23.63 -20.20
N SER A 74 -27.94 -24.75 -20.89
CA SER A 74 -28.30 -24.97 -22.30
C SER A 74 -29.75 -25.37 -22.42
#